data_AF-A0A960SSE0-F1
#
_entry.id   AF-A0A960SSE0-F1
#
_cell.length_a   1.000
_cell.length_b   1.000
_cell.length_c   1.000
_cell.angle_alpha   90.00
_cell.angle_beta   90.00
_cell.angle_gamma   90.00
#
_symmetry.space_group_name_H-M   'P 1'
#
loop_
_entity.id
_entity.type
_entity.pdbx_description
1 polymer ?
#
loop_
_entity_poly.entity_id
_entity_poly.type
_entity_poly.pdbx_seq_one_letter_code
_entity_poly.pdbx_strand_id
1 'polypeptide(L)'
;MTQRLINTPPDPVFNARLYYATKSCLPWRFRLAMRRLRARSLLQTCSDVWPIQESAGDRPEGWPGWPDGKQFALVLTHDVETAQGLRKIRP
;
A
#
# COMPACT_ATOMS: atom_id res chain seq x y z
N MET A 1 24.51 19.91 -11.12
CA MET A 1 24.74 18.71 -10.26
C MET A 1 23.91 18.93 -9.01
N THR A 2 22.89 18.18 -8.61
CA THR A 2 22.52 16.77 -8.79
C THR A 2 21.13 16.64 -8.14
N GLN A 3 20.05 17.02 -8.84
CA GLN A 3 18.68 17.04 -8.29
C GLN A 3 17.63 16.45 -9.27
N ARG A 4 18.05 15.53 -10.16
CA ARG A 4 17.18 14.86 -11.13
C ARG A 4 17.09 13.34 -10.92
N LEU A 5 17.04 12.83 -9.68
CA LEU A 5 16.98 11.38 -9.43
C LEU A 5 15.89 10.92 -8.45
N ILE A 6 14.97 11.79 -8.01
CA ILE A 6 13.91 11.39 -7.05
C ILE A 6 12.50 11.32 -7.69
N ASN A 7 12.31 11.86 -8.90
CA ASN A 7 11.00 11.92 -9.57
C ASN A 7 10.90 11.08 -10.84
N THR A 8 11.57 9.93 -10.91
CA THR A 8 11.20 8.92 -11.90
C THR A 8 10.01 8.14 -11.34
N PRO A 9 8.81 8.23 -11.94
CA PRO A 9 7.75 7.27 -11.62
C PRO A 9 8.35 5.87 -11.82
N PRO A 10 8.07 4.89 -10.93
CA PRO A 10 8.52 3.53 -11.16
C PRO A 10 8.10 3.15 -12.56
N ASP A 11 9.09 2.77 -13.36
CA ASP A 11 8.98 2.39 -14.77
C ASP A 11 7.64 1.68 -14.98
N PRO A 12 6.82 2.10 -15.95
CA PRO A 12 5.49 1.55 -16.13
C PRO A 12 5.65 0.04 -16.25
N VAL A 13 5.22 -0.68 -15.22
CA VAL A 13 5.38 -2.13 -15.09
C VAL A 13 5.10 -2.71 -16.45
N PHE A 14 6.15 -3.26 -17.08
CA PHE A 14 6.15 -3.68 -18.47
C PHE A 14 4.86 -4.48 -18.71
N ASN A 15 3.91 -3.87 -19.43
CA ASN A 15 2.53 -4.33 -19.65
C ASN A 15 1.59 -4.42 -18.43
N ALA A 16 1.14 -3.26 -17.92
CA ALA A 16 -0.04 -3.16 -17.05
C ALA A 16 -1.27 -3.94 -17.59
N ARG A 17 -1.46 -3.98 -18.91
CA ARG A 17 -2.54 -4.76 -19.56
C ARG A 17 -2.39 -6.27 -19.33
N LEU A 18 -1.17 -6.80 -19.45
CA LEU A 18 -0.88 -8.21 -19.21
C LEU A 18 -1.07 -8.54 -17.72
N TYR A 19 -0.64 -7.65 -16.84
CA TYR A 19 -0.86 -7.76 -15.39
C TYR A 19 -2.35 -7.88 -15.06
N TYR A 20 -3.20 -6.98 -15.57
CA TYR A 20 -4.64 -7.04 -15.32
C TYR A 20 -5.34 -8.21 -16.03
N ALA A 21 -4.88 -8.61 -17.21
CA ALA A 21 -5.43 -9.77 -17.93
C ALA A 21 -5.14 -11.09 -17.21
N THR A 22 -3.94 -11.25 -16.68
CA THR A 22 -3.50 -12.49 -16.01
C THR A 22 -3.79 -12.51 -14.51
N LYS A 23 -4.18 -11.37 -13.90
CA LYS A 23 -4.61 -11.28 -12.47
C LYS A 23 -5.70 -12.31 -12.12
N SER A 24 -6.54 -12.66 -13.10
CA SER A 24 -7.65 -13.62 -12.96
C SER A 24 -7.21 -15.09 -12.98
N CYS A 25 -6.01 -15.40 -13.43
CA CYS A 25 -5.54 -16.78 -13.56
C CYS A 25 -5.26 -17.47 -12.22
N LEU A 26 -5.28 -16.72 -11.11
CA LEU A 26 -5.03 -17.26 -9.78
C LEU A 26 -6.36 -17.39 -9.00
N PRO A 27 -6.86 -18.62 -8.78
CA PRO A 27 -8.07 -18.85 -8.00
C PRO A 27 -7.97 -18.18 -6.62
N TRP A 28 -9.08 -17.59 -6.16
CA TRP A 28 -9.11 -16.85 -4.89
C TRP A 28 -8.62 -17.70 -3.71
N ARG A 29 -9.05 -18.97 -3.65
CA ARG A 29 -8.63 -19.93 -2.61
C ARG A 29 -7.12 -20.13 -2.59
N PHE A 30 -6.50 -20.23 -3.76
CA PHE A 30 -5.05 -20.41 -3.88
C PHE A 30 -4.30 -19.14 -3.45
N ARG A 31 -4.72 -17.95 -3.92
CA ARG A 31 -4.17 -16.67 -3.46
C ARG A 31 -4.25 -16.52 -1.95
N LEU A 32 -5.39 -16.84 -1.37
CA LEU A 32 -5.60 -16.73 0.06
C LEU A 32 -4.77 -17.76 0.84
N ALA A 33 -4.67 -18.99 0.37
CA ALA A 33 -3.83 -20.03 0.97
C ALA A 33 -2.36 -19.59 1.00
N MET A 34 -1.82 -19.13 -0.14
CA MET A 34 -0.45 -18.62 -0.19
C MET A 34 -0.23 -17.41 0.73
N ARG A 35 -1.16 -16.45 0.74
CA ARG A 35 -1.09 -15.29 1.64
C ARG A 35 -1.06 -15.72 3.12
N ARG A 36 -1.87 -16.72 3.49
CA ARG A 36 -1.88 -17.26 4.86
C ARG A 36 -0.58 -17.97 5.22
N LEU A 37 -0.03 -18.78 4.31
CA LEU A 37 1.26 -19.45 4.52
C LEU A 37 2.38 -18.42 4.72
N ARG A 38 2.45 -17.40 3.87
CA ARG A 38 3.43 -16.31 4.00
C ARG A 38 3.25 -15.53 5.29
N ALA A 39 2.02 -15.17 5.65
CA ALA A 39 1.73 -14.43 6.88
C ALA A 39 2.15 -15.23 8.12
N ARG A 40 1.90 -16.54 8.15
CA ARG A 40 2.34 -17.42 9.25
C ARG A 40 3.85 -17.50 9.35
N SER A 41 4.53 -17.64 8.21
CA SER A 41 6.00 -17.64 8.17
C SER A 41 6.56 -16.31 8.66
N LEU A 42 6.03 -15.18 8.18
CA LEU A 42 6.44 -13.86 8.66
C LEU A 42 6.17 -13.66 10.15
N LEU A 43 5.03 -14.14 10.66
CA LEU A 43 4.72 -14.06 12.09
C LEU A 43 5.72 -14.83 12.95
N GLN A 44 6.20 -15.98 12.47
CA GLN A 44 7.24 -16.75 13.14
C GLN A 44 8.61 -16.08 13.03
N THR A 45 8.98 -15.54 11.88
CA THR A 45 10.27 -14.85 11.69
C THR A 45 10.34 -13.53 12.44
N CYS A 46 9.21 -12.85 12.60
CA CYS A 46 9.11 -11.57 13.29
C CYS A 46 8.50 -11.72 14.70
N SER A 47 8.48 -12.92 15.29
CA SER A 47 7.91 -13.12 16.64
C SER A 47 8.61 -12.28 17.70
N ASP A 48 9.93 -12.08 17.50
CA ASP A 48 10.80 -11.42 18.46
C ASP A 48 10.91 -9.91 18.22
N VAL A 49 10.29 -9.42 17.14
CA VAL A 49 10.38 -8.01 16.71
C VAL A 49 8.98 -7.47 16.48
N TRP A 50 8.60 -6.47 17.27
CA TRP A 50 7.40 -5.70 17.00
C TRP A 50 7.59 -4.87 15.71
N PRO A 51 6.76 -5.02 14.67
CA PRO A 51 7.03 -4.48 13.33
C PRO A 51 6.81 -2.96 13.22
N ILE A 52 6.50 -2.28 14.32
CA ILE A 52 6.42 -0.81 14.35
C ILE A 52 7.83 -0.28 14.58
N GLN A 53 8.35 0.46 13.60
CA GLN A 53 9.58 1.22 13.79
C GLN A 53 9.30 2.34 14.80
N GLU A 54 9.97 2.30 15.96
CA GLU A 54 9.75 3.28 17.04
C GLU A 54 10.02 4.72 16.59
N SER A 55 10.98 4.91 15.69
CA SER A 55 11.27 6.21 15.06
C SER A 55 10.11 6.81 14.28
N ALA A 56 9.10 6.01 13.90
CA ALA A 56 7.89 6.50 13.25
C ALA A 56 6.88 7.12 14.24
N GLY A 57 7.12 7.00 15.57
CA GLY A 57 6.31 7.64 16.59
C GLY A 57 6.59 9.14 16.75
N ASP A 58 7.77 9.59 16.33
CA ASP A 58 8.17 10.98 16.44
C ASP A 58 7.41 11.86 15.44
N ARG A 59 7.01 13.05 15.92
CA ARG A 59 6.42 14.06 15.05
C ARG A 59 7.50 14.59 14.11
N PRO A 60 7.21 14.77 12.81
CA PRO A 60 8.16 15.39 11.91
C PRO A 60 8.59 16.77 12.42
N GLU A 61 9.86 17.11 12.25
CA GLU A 61 10.41 18.40 12.66
C GLU A 61 9.63 19.55 11.99
N GLY A 62 9.19 20.53 12.78
CA GLY A 62 8.41 21.66 12.29
C GLY A 62 6.96 21.34 11.93
N TRP A 63 6.44 20.14 12.21
CA TRP A 63 5.04 19.83 11.94
C TRP A 63 4.10 20.57 12.92
N PRO A 64 3.22 21.48 12.44
CA PRO A 64 2.34 22.27 13.31
C PRO A 64 1.18 21.46 13.93
N GLY A 65 1.07 20.16 13.61
CA GLY A 65 -0.07 19.31 13.96
C GLY A 65 -1.18 19.36 12.92
N TRP A 66 -2.31 18.71 13.23
CA TRP A 66 -3.48 18.75 12.36
C TRP A 66 -4.25 20.07 12.52
N PRO A 67 -4.92 20.56 11.46
CA PRO A 67 -5.79 21.73 11.54
C PRO A 67 -6.86 21.58 12.64
N ASP A 68 -7.28 22.70 13.21
CA ASP A 68 -8.26 22.78 14.30
C ASP A 68 -7.85 22.04 15.59
N GLY A 69 -6.56 21.79 15.79
CA GLY A 69 -6.06 21.13 17.01
C GLY A 69 -6.41 19.64 17.10
N LYS A 70 -6.71 18.99 15.97
CA LYS A 70 -7.05 17.56 15.94
C LYS A 70 -5.84 16.69 16.32
N GLN A 71 -6.11 15.57 16.97
CA GLN A 71 -5.06 14.61 17.36
C GLN A 71 -4.73 13.59 16.26
N PHE A 72 -5.66 13.35 15.34
CA PHE A 72 -5.51 12.41 14.24
C PHE A 72 -6.27 12.89 12.99
N ALA A 73 -5.91 12.34 11.83
CA ALA A 73 -6.69 12.46 10.60
C ALA A 73 -7.41 11.14 10.29
N LEU A 74 -8.65 11.23 9.86
CA LEU A 74 -9.39 10.11 9.29
C LEU A 74 -9.44 10.30 7.77
N VAL A 75 -8.74 9.44 7.05
CA VAL A 75 -8.75 9.42 5.58
C VAL A 75 -9.47 8.16 5.13
N LEU A 76 -10.70 8.32 4.63
CA LEU A 76 -11.46 7.22 4.04
C LEU A 76 -11.15 7.17 2.54
N THR A 77 -10.37 6.16 2.14
CA THR A 77 -10.13 5.84 0.73
C THR A 77 -10.94 4.61 0.35
N HIS A 78 -11.74 4.72 -0.70
CA HIS A 78 -12.34 3.56 -1.34
C HIS A 78 -11.35 3.05 -2.39
N ASP A 79 -10.94 1.79 -2.28
CA ASP A 79 -10.02 1.16 -3.23
C ASP A 79 -10.73 0.83 -4.56
N VAL A 80 -10.09 1.16 -5.67
CA VAL A 80 -10.69 1.18 -7.01
C VAL A 80 -9.84 0.35 -7.96
N GLU A 81 -9.71 -0.94 -7.64
CA GLU A 81 -8.91 -1.84 -8.49
C GLU A 81 -9.69 -2.39 -9.71
N THR A 82 -11.02 -2.25 -9.75
CA THR A 82 -11.86 -2.88 -10.77
C THR A 82 -12.49 -1.87 -11.71
N ALA A 83 -12.81 -2.30 -12.93
CA ALA A 83 -13.57 -1.49 -13.88
C ALA A 83 -14.93 -1.04 -13.29
N GLN A 84 -15.56 -1.87 -12.46
CA GLN A 84 -16.78 -1.49 -11.73
C GLN A 84 -16.52 -0.40 -10.70
N GLY A 85 -15.44 -0.51 -9.92
CA GLY A 85 -15.02 0.56 -9.01
C GLY A 85 -14.76 1.87 -9.75
N LEU A 86 -14.09 1.82 -10.90
CA LEU A 86 -13.75 3.01 -11.68
C LEU A 86 -15.02 3.70 -12.22
N ARG A 87 -16.02 2.93 -12.63
CA ARG A 87 -17.34 3.44 -13.05
C ARG A 87 -18.12 4.11 -11.92
N LYS A 88 -17.84 3.80 -10.65
CA LYS A 88 -18.48 4.48 -9.51
C LYS A 88 -17.86 5.85 -9.20
N ILE A 89 -16.69 6.16 -9.78
CA ILE A 89 -15.97 7.41 -9.55
C ILE A 89 -16.10 8.39 -10.72
N ARG A 90 -16.21 7.88 -11.95
CA ARG A 90 -16.44 8.74 -13.13
C ARG A 90 -17.94 8.93 -13.36
N PRO A 91 -18.41 10.16 -13.67
CA PRO A 91 -19.80 10.43 -14.03
C PRO A 91 -20.22 9.74 -15.34
#